data_AF-E4L7D0-F1
#
_entry.id   AF-E4L7D0-F1
#
_cell.length_a   1.000
_cell.length_b   1.000
_cell.length_c   1.000
_cell.angle_alpha   90.00
_cell.angle_beta   90.00
_cell.angle_gamma   90.00
#
_symmetry.space_group_name_H-M   'P 1'
#
loop_
_entity.id
_entity.type
_entity.pdbx_description
1 polymer ?
#
loop_
_entity_poly.entity_id
_entity_poly.type
_entity_poly.pdbx_seq_one_letter_code
_entity_poly.pdbx_strand_id
1 'polypeptide(L)'
;MKKSKLIACLVLLIAIIGVAIAFFFYTKREPWQGTWWGVQDAGINWTGDHIKNLETVTFTENDDGTINVEHKVQHGSKEVDGLLCGTGKIDGGRLVITPKNGKRELTLAYERLSKQIETPFKNEDKSYVKLQKLTEENDTEKEEIRKEIIRISQKPENKIDTTLSSAKS
;
A
#
# COMPACT_ATOMS: atom_id res chain seq x y z
N MET A 1 36.81 -7.48 -44.28
CA MET A 1 36.98 -6.82 -42.96
C MET A 1 35.98 -5.70 -42.65
N LYS A 2 35.43 -4.93 -43.61
CA LYS A 2 34.44 -3.86 -43.32
C LYS A 2 33.03 -4.37 -42.98
N LYS A 3 32.56 -5.45 -43.63
CA LYS A 3 31.21 -6.02 -43.42
C LYS A 3 31.00 -6.64 -42.03
N SER A 4 32.00 -7.34 -41.48
CA SER A 4 31.90 -7.95 -40.14
C SER A 4 31.89 -6.92 -39.01
N LYS A 5 32.65 -5.82 -39.15
CA LYS A 5 32.60 -4.69 -38.20
C LYS A 5 31.24 -3.98 -38.23
N LEU A 6 30.62 -3.86 -39.41
CA LEU A 6 29.29 -3.26 -39.57
C LEU A 6 28.20 -4.11 -38.90
N ILE A 7 28.23 -5.44 -39.09
CA ILE A 7 27.27 -6.37 -38.48
C ILE A 7 27.43 -6.41 -36.96
N ALA A 8 28.67 -6.44 -36.45
CA ALA A 8 28.92 -6.37 -35.01
C ALA A 8 28.40 -5.06 -34.39
N CYS A 9 28.54 -3.93 -35.09
CA CYS A 9 28.02 -2.65 -34.64
C CYS A 9 26.48 -2.61 -34.60
N LEU A 10 25.83 -3.23 -35.59
CA LEU A 10 24.36 -3.32 -35.66
C LEU A 10 23.79 -4.18 -34.53
N VAL A 11 24.41 -5.32 -34.22
CA VAL A 11 24.01 -6.20 -33.10
C VAL A 11 24.19 -5.49 -31.76
N LEU A 12 25.28 -4.75 -31.58
CA LEU A 12 25.53 -3.97 -30.37
C LEU A 12 24.48 -2.86 -30.18
N LEU A 13 24.11 -2.16 -31.27
CA LEU A 13 23.06 -1.13 -31.26
C LEU A 13 21.70 -1.71 -30.88
N ILE A 14 21.33 -2.86 -31.44
CA ILE A 14 20.06 -3.53 -31.10
C ILE A 14 20.06 -3.98 -29.64
N ALA A 15 21.19 -4.47 -29.11
CA ALA A 15 21.31 -4.85 -27.70
C ALA A 15 21.17 -3.63 -26.77
N ILE A 16 21.82 -2.50 -27.10
CA ILE A 16 21.73 -1.26 -26.31
C ILE A 16 20.31 -0.69 -26.36
N ILE A 17 19.65 -0.73 -27.53
CA ILE A 17 18.26 -0.29 -27.68
C ILE A 17 17.31 -1.22 -26.91
N GLY A 18 17.51 -2.54 -26.96
CA GLY A 18 16.71 -3.50 -26.20
C GLY A 18 16.85 -3.32 -24.69
N VAL A 19 18.06 -3.07 -24.20
CA VAL A 19 18.32 -2.77 -22.78
C VAL A 19 17.73 -1.42 -22.39
N ALA A 20 17.86 -0.38 -23.23
CA ALA A 20 17.27 0.93 -22.96
C ALA A 20 15.73 0.89 -22.94
N ILE A 21 15.10 0.10 -23.82
CA ILE A 21 13.65 -0.09 -23.86
C ILE A 21 13.18 -0.88 -22.62
N ALA A 22 13.85 -1.97 -22.26
CA ALA A 22 13.54 -2.73 -21.05
C ALA A 22 13.72 -1.88 -19.78
N PHE A 23 14.79 -1.09 -19.71
CA PHE A 23 15.05 -0.15 -18.63
C PHE A 23 14.02 1.01 -18.60
N PHE A 24 13.55 1.46 -19.76
CA PHE A 24 12.49 2.47 -19.87
C PHE A 24 11.12 1.94 -19.43
N PHE A 25 10.79 0.68 -19.73
CA PHE A 25 9.57 0.03 -19.22
C PHE A 25 9.66 -0.30 -17.73
N TYR A 26 10.84 -0.69 -17.24
CA TYR A 26 11.10 -0.93 -15.82
C TYR A 26 10.94 0.37 -15.01
N THR A 27 11.55 1.47 -15.44
CA THR A 27 11.56 2.74 -14.69
C THR A 27 10.26 3.56 -14.76
N LYS A 28 9.38 3.32 -15.74
CA LYS A 28 8.13 4.10 -15.91
C LYS A 28 6.92 3.57 -15.14
N ARG A 29 6.90 2.30 -14.73
CA ARG A 29 5.73 1.64 -14.11
C ARG A 29 5.82 1.49 -12.58
N GLU A 30 6.91 2.00 -12.00
CA GLU A 30 7.47 1.39 -10.79
C GLU A 30 7.03 1.86 -9.40
N PRO A 31 6.43 3.06 -9.16
CA PRO A 31 6.17 3.42 -7.77
C PRO A 31 4.91 2.76 -7.20
N TRP A 32 3.99 2.28 -8.03
CA TRP A 32 2.69 1.79 -7.55
C TRP A 32 2.63 0.27 -7.49
N GLN A 33 3.10 -0.42 -8.53
CA GLN A 33 2.94 -1.87 -8.64
C GLN A 33 3.47 -2.66 -7.42
N GLY A 34 2.62 -3.58 -6.94
CA GLY A 34 2.93 -4.52 -5.86
C GLY A 34 2.16 -4.23 -4.57
N THR A 35 2.56 -4.94 -3.51
CA THR A 35 1.96 -4.80 -2.17
C THR A 35 2.73 -3.78 -1.36
N TRP A 36 1.99 -2.93 -0.67
CA TRP A 36 2.45 -1.87 0.22
C TRP A 36 1.76 -2.02 1.56
N TRP A 37 2.43 -1.63 2.62
CA TRP A 37 1.86 -1.71 3.96
C TRP A 37 2.29 -0.54 4.82
N GLY A 38 1.48 -0.19 5.80
CA GLY A 38 1.77 0.87 6.76
C GLY A 38 0.93 0.71 8.00
N VAL A 39 1.35 1.41 9.05
CA VAL A 39 0.65 1.39 10.34
C VAL A 39 -0.07 2.72 10.52
N GLN A 40 -1.36 2.64 10.79
CA GLN A 40 -2.13 3.77 11.26
C GLN A 40 -2.18 3.72 12.78
N ASP A 41 -1.66 4.76 13.42
CA ASP A 41 -1.87 4.97 14.86
C ASP A 41 -3.28 5.53 15.08
N ALA A 42 -4.14 4.72 15.72
CA ALA A 42 -5.51 5.08 16.04
C ALA A 42 -5.65 5.65 17.48
N GLY A 43 -4.53 5.74 18.21
CA GLY A 43 -4.43 6.34 19.53
C GLY A 43 -4.61 5.37 20.68
N ILE A 44 -4.80 5.92 21.89
CA ILE A 44 -4.78 5.14 23.12
C ILE A 44 -6.19 4.75 23.56
N ASN A 45 -6.41 3.48 23.89
CA ASN A 45 -7.68 3.03 24.45
C ASN A 45 -7.79 3.31 25.97
N TRP A 46 -8.95 2.98 26.54
CA TRP A 46 -9.24 3.15 27.97
C TRP A 46 -8.34 2.38 28.95
N THR A 47 -7.60 1.36 28.50
CA THR A 47 -6.66 0.60 29.33
C THR A 47 -5.22 1.08 29.18
N GLY A 48 -4.98 2.11 28.36
CA GLY A 48 -3.66 2.66 28.10
C GLY A 48 -2.89 1.94 26.98
N ASP A 49 -3.53 1.03 26.24
CA ASP A 49 -2.91 0.38 25.09
C ASP A 49 -3.00 1.25 23.84
N HIS A 50 -1.90 1.31 23.09
CA HIS A 50 -1.88 1.92 21.75
C HIS A 50 -2.61 1.03 20.75
N ILE A 51 -3.66 1.57 20.14
CA ILE A 51 -4.44 0.94 19.10
C ILE A 51 -3.83 1.30 17.76
N LYS A 52 -3.47 0.27 17.01
CA LYS A 52 -2.91 0.39 15.67
C LYS A 52 -3.80 -0.35 14.69
N ASN A 53 -3.90 0.16 13.47
CA ASN A 53 -4.40 -0.61 12.33
C ASN A 53 -3.24 -0.88 11.39
N LEU A 54 -3.17 -2.10 10.85
CA LEU A 54 -2.23 -2.42 9.78
C LEU A 54 -2.96 -2.30 8.44
N GLU A 55 -2.55 -1.32 7.65
CA GLU A 55 -3.04 -1.07 6.29
C GLU A 55 -2.18 -1.88 5.32
N THR A 56 -2.79 -2.71 4.46
CA THR A 56 -2.10 -3.45 3.40
C THR A 56 -2.80 -3.22 2.08
N VAL A 57 -2.12 -2.60 1.13
CA VAL A 57 -2.65 -2.21 -0.18
C VAL A 57 -1.87 -2.89 -1.28
N THR A 58 -2.55 -3.60 -2.17
CA THR A 58 -1.95 -4.19 -3.37
C THR A 58 -2.45 -3.43 -4.59
N PHE A 59 -1.51 -2.93 -5.39
CA PHE A 59 -1.78 -2.30 -6.67
C PHE A 59 -1.36 -3.24 -7.80
N THR A 60 -2.30 -3.52 -8.71
CA THR A 60 -2.08 -4.37 -9.88
C THR A 60 -2.45 -3.59 -11.13
N GLU A 61 -1.44 -3.17 -11.90
CA GLU A 61 -1.62 -2.53 -13.20
C GLU A 61 -2.13 -3.55 -14.22
N ASN A 62 -3.19 -3.16 -14.94
CA ASN A 62 -3.80 -3.92 -16.03
C ASN A 62 -3.22 -3.46 -17.38
N ASP A 63 -3.43 -4.26 -18.44
CA ASP A 63 -2.93 -3.96 -19.79
C ASP A 63 -3.50 -2.65 -20.38
N ASP A 64 -4.66 -2.21 -19.92
CA ASP A 64 -5.31 -0.95 -20.32
C ASP A 64 -4.82 0.28 -19.56
N GLY A 65 -3.84 0.12 -18.66
CA GLY A 65 -3.27 1.18 -17.83
C GLY A 65 -4.13 1.57 -16.61
N THR A 66 -5.23 0.86 -16.36
CA THR A 66 -5.95 0.96 -15.08
C THR A 66 -5.21 0.16 -14.01
N ILE A 67 -5.38 0.54 -12.74
CA ILE A 67 -4.77 -0.15 -11.60
C ILE A 67 -5.90 -0.71 -10.75
N ASN A 68 -5.93 -2.03 -10.56
CA ASN A 68 -6.78 -2.63 -9.54
C ASN A 68 -6.16 -2.35 -8.17
N VAL A 69 -7.00 -1.90 -7.24
CA VAL A 69 -6.58 -1.58 -5.88
C VAL A 69 -7.30 -2.50 -4.92
N GLU A 70 -6.55 -3.39 -4.28
CA GLU A 70 -7.01 -4.19 -3.16
C GLU A 70 -6.49 -3.59 -1.87
N HIS A 71 -7.36 -3.37 -0.89
CA HIS A 71 -6.99 -2.78 0.38
C HIS A 71 -7.57 -3.60 1.53
N LYS A 72 -6.69 -4.11 2.40
CA LYS A 72 -7.03 -4.86 3.60
C LYS A 72 -6.53 -4.12 4.84
N VAL A 73 -7.38 -4.04 5.84
CA VAL A 73 -7.08 -3.40 7.12
C VAL A 73 -7.18 -4.46 8.21
N GLN A 74 -6.08 -4.75 8.90
CA GLN A 74 -6.16 -5.49 10.15
C GLN A 74 -6.60 -4.51 11.24
N HIS A 75 -7.84 -4.67 11.70
CA HIS A 75 -8.43 -3.92 12.80
C HIS A 75 -8.68 -4.86 13.98
N GLY A 76 -7.79 -4.82 14.96
CA GLY A 76 -7.78 -5.78 16.06
C GLY A 76 -7.66 -7.22 15.57
N SER A 77 -8.58 -8.10 15.94
CA SER A 77 -8.58 -9.52 15.55
C SER A 77 -9.21 -9.80 14.18
N LYS A 78 -9.69 -8.77 13.47
CA LYS A 78 -10.38 -8.92 12.19
C LYS A 78 -9.63 -8.23 11.06
N GLU A 79 -9.66 -8.85 9.88
CA GLU A 79 -9.26 -8.21 8.63
C GLU A 79 -10.50 -7.77 7.87
N VAL A 80 -10.54 -6.53 7.43
CA VAL A 80 -11.68 -5.93 6.70
C VAL A 80 -11.22 -5.24 5.42
N ASP A 81 -12.15 -5.05 4.49
CA ASP A 81 -11.89 -4.27 3.29
C ASP A 81 -11.70 -2.80 3.63
N GLY A 82 -10.58 -2.24 3.20
CA GLY A 82 -10.23 -0.85 3.41
C GLY A 82 -10.85 0.11 2.39
N LEU A 83 -10.70 1.41 2.66
CA LEU A 83 -11.36 2.48 1.89
C LEU A 83 -10.80 2.69 0.47
N LEU A 84 -9.66 2.07 0.14
CA LEU A 84 -9.00 2.22 -1.16
C LEU A 84 -9.42 1.13 -2.15
N CYS A 85 -10.17 0.11 -1.71
CA CYS A 85 -10.62 -0.97 -2.59
C CYS A 85 -11.37 -0.40 -3.81
N GLY A 86 -10.92 -0.69 -5.02
CA GLY A 86 -11.51 -0.15 -6.24
C GLY A 86 -10.57 -0.19 -7.43
N THR A 87 -10.64 0.84 -8.26
CA THR A 87 -9.77 1.01 -9.43
C THR A 87 -9.04 2.35 -9.32
N GLY A 88 -7.88 2.46 -9.94
CA GLY A 88 -7.08 3.67 -9.94
C GLY A 88 -6.48 3.97 -11.31
N LYS A 89 -6.09 5.22 -11.50
CA LYS A 89 -5.40 5.72 -12.69
C LYS A 89 -4.30 6.68 -12.26
N ILE A 90 -3.21 6.69 -13.02
CA ILE A 90 -2.12 7.65 -12.81
C ILE A 90 -2.50 8.95 -13.51
N ASP A 91 -2.58 10.03 -12.74
CA ASP A 91 -2.82 11.40 -13.24
C ASP A 91 -1.76 12.35 -12.67
N GLY A 92 -1.01 13.02 -13.54
CA GLY A 92 0.03 13.97 -13.13
C GLY A 92 1.11 13.40 -12.20
N GLY A 93 1.35 12.08 -12.23
CA GLY A 93 2.29 11.39 -11.34
C GLY A 93 1.73 11.01 -9.95
N ARG A 94 0.44 11.26 -9.71
CA ARG A 94 -0.30 10.79 -8.54
C ARG A 94 -1.20 9.63 -8.92
N LEU A 95 -1.55 8.77 -7.97
CA LEU A 95 -2.52 7.72 -8.18
C LEU A 95 -3.88 8.20 -7.68
N VAL A 96 -4.84 8.35 -8.59
CA VAL A 96 -6.22 8.69 -8.28
C VAL A 96 -7.03 7.41 -8.25
N ILE A 97 -7.67 7.13 -7.12
CA ILE A 97 -8.42 5.90 -6.85
C ILE A 97 -9.90 6.24 -6.80
N THR A 98 -10.68 5.50 -7.57
CA THR A 98 -12.15 5.45 -7.53
C THR A 98 -12.57 4.24 -6.68
N PRO A 99 -13.02 4.45 -5.43
CA PRO A 99 -13.40 3.36 -4.55
C PRO A 99 -14.66 2.62 -5.01
N LYS A 100 -14.70 1.30 -4.83
CA LYS A 100 -15.87 0.46 -5.17
C LYS A 100 -17.13 0.78 -4.37
N ASN A 101 -16.98 1.46 -3.23
CA ASN A 101 -18.09 1.85 -2.34
C ASN A 101 -18.81 3.14 -2.78
N GLY A 102 -18.44 3.72 -3.94
CA GLY A 102 -19.07 4.92 -4.49
C GLY A 102 -18.73 6.23 -3.76
N LYS A 103 -17.75 6.20 -2.86
CA LYS A 103 -17.23 7.42 -2.21
C LYS A 103 -16.41 8.26 -3.19
N ARG A 104 -16.09 9.49 -2.76
CA ARG A 104 -15.23 10.41 -3.50
C ARG A 104 -13.88 9.76 -3.83
N GLU A 105 -13.33 10.18 -4.96
CA GLU A 105 -12.00 9.78 -5.37
C GLU A 105 -10.95 10.14 -4.32
N LEU A 106 -9.98 9.25 -4.15
CA LEU A 106 -8.89 9.39 -3.19
C LEU A 106 -7.58 9.50 -3.96
N THR A 107 -6.73 10.44 -3.59
CA THR A 107 -5.44 10.63 -4.25
C THR A 107 -4.31 10.15 -3.34
N LEU A 108 -3.43 9.33 -3.90
CA LEU A 108 -2.18 8.91 -3.26
C LEU A 108 -1.01 9.64 -3.90
N ALA A 109 -0.01 9.99 -3.09
CA ALA A 109 1.22 10.63 -3.53
C ALA A 109 2.42 9.71 -3.24
N TYR A 110 3.24 9.47 -4.25
CA TYR A 110 4.49 8.73 -4.09
C TYR A 110 5.65 9.69 -3.79
N GLU A 111 6.26 9.51 -2.63
CA GLU A 111 7.42 10.27 -2.18
C GLU A 111 8.71 9.57 -2.65
N ARG A 112 9.37 10.14 -3.66
CA ARG A 112 10.52 9.50 -4.32
C ARG A 112 11.76 9.33 -3.44
N LEU A 113 11.97 10.24 -2.49
CA LEU A 113 13.15 10.23 -1.62
C LEU A 113 13.05 9.12 -0.56
N SER A 114 11.89 9.00 0.08
CA SER A 114 11.61 7.98 1.09
C SER A 114 11.14 6.65 0.50
N LYS A 115 10.78 6.63 -0.80
CA LYS A 115 10.16 5.49 -1.49
C LYS A 115 8.89 5.01 -0.78
N GLN A 116 8.09 5.94 -0.29
CA GLN A 116 6.84 5.68 0.43
C GLN A 116 5.65 6.28 -0.30
N ILE A 117 4.47 5.73 -0.03
CA ILE A 117 3.19 6.27 -0.50
C ILE A 117 2.52 6.99 0.66
N GLU A 118 2.25 8.28 0.49
CA GLU A 118 1.40 9.03 1.40
C GLU A 118 -0.07 8.79 1.07
N THR A 119 -0.84 8.39 2.08
CA THR A 119 -2.28 8.13 1.96
C THR A 119 -3.10 9.28 2.54
N PRO A 120 -4.39 9.41 2.18
CA PRO A 120 -5.29 10.37 2.82
C PRO A 120 -5.65 10.01 4.27
N PHE A 121 -5.21 8.85 4.79
CA PHE A 121 -5.50 8.44 6.16
C PHE A 121 -4.63 9.19 7.15
N LYS A 122 -5.17 9.37 8.36
CA LYS A 122 -4.54 10.16 9.43
C LYS A 122 -4.23 9.29 10.63
N ASN A 123 -3.04 9.49 11.18
CA ASN A 123 -2.68 9.05 12.52
C ASN A 123 -3.35 9.95 13.57
N GLU A 124 -3.31 9.54 14.83
CA GLU A 124 -3.77 10.34 15.97
C GLU A 124 -3.13 11.73 16.02
N ASP A 125 -1.84 11.83 15.71
CA ASP A 125 -1.08 13.10 15.66
C ASP A 125 -1.40 13.98 14.44
N LYS A 126 -2.36 13.57 13.60
CA LYS A 126 -2.79 14.21 12.34
C LYS A 126 -1.76 14.16 11.20
N SER A 127 -0.64 13.46 11.37
CA SER A 127 0.24 13.11 10.26
C SER A 127 -0.46 12.13 9.31
N TYR A 128 -0.01 12.09 8.05
CA TYR A 128 -0.55 11.14 7.08
C TYR A 128 0.06 9.75 7.29
N VAL A 129 -0.77 8.71 7.12
CA VAL A 129 -0.28 7.33 7.12
C VAL A 129 0.55 7.13 5.86
N LYS A 130 1.79 6.66 6.05
CA LYS A 130 2.72 6.33 4.97
C LYS A 130 2.78 4.82 4.79
N LEU A 131 2.74 4.38 3.53
CA LEU A 131 2.92 2.99 3.17
C LEU A 131 4.32 2.79 2.61
N GLN A 132 4.96 1.70 3.00
CA GLN A 132 6.21 1.21 2.45
C GLN A 132 5.98 -0.04 1.62
N LYS A 133 6.84 -0.29 0.63
CA LYS A 133 6.73 -1.46 -0.23
C LYS A 133 7.01 -2.72 0.58
N LEU A 134 6.18 -3.75 0.42
CA LEU A 134 6.43 -5.05 1.03
C LEU A 134 7.64 -5.71 0.35
N THR A 135 8.59 -6.13 1.17
CA THR A 135 9.79 -6.88 0.77
C THR A 135 9.98 -8.07 1.70
N GLU A 136 10.80 -9.04 1.31
CA GLU A 136 11.13 -10.18 2.17
C GLU A 136 11.78 -9.73 3.50
N GLU A 137 12.53 -8.64 3.47
CA GLU A 137 13.22 -8.08 4.63
C GLU A 137 12.24 -7.50 5.67
N ASN A 138 11.14 -6.88 5.22
CA ASN A 138 10.19 -6.18 6.12
C ASN A 138 8.88 -6.96 6.37
N ASP A 139 8.70 -8.12 5.75
CA ASP A 139 7.52 -8.98 5.98
C ASP A 139 7.47 -9.50 7.43
N THR A 140 8.62 -9.81 8.02
CA THR A 140 8.69 -10.23 9.43
C THR A 140 8.20 -9.12 10.36
N GLU A 141 8.64 -7.89 10.14
CA GLU A 141 8.21 -6.72 10.93
C GLU A 141 6.70 -6.50 10.81
N LYS A 142 6.17 -6.55 9.57
CA LYS A 142 4.74 -6.44 9.31
C LYS A 142 3.93 -7.48 10.08
N GLU A 143 4.36 -8.75 10.07
CA GLU A 143 3.66 -9.83 10.76
C GLU A 143 3.80 -9.75 12.28
N GLU A 144 4.90 -9.23 12.82
CA GLU A 144 5.04 -8.92 14.24
C GLU A 144 4.05 -7.84 14.68
N ILE A 145 3.92 -6.77 13.91
CA ILE A 145 2.93 -5.71 14.15
C ILE A 145 1.51 -6.27 14.07
N ARG A 146 1.23 -7.12 13.07
CA ARG A 146 -0.07 -7.80 12.94
C ARG A 146 -0.40 -8.62 14.19
N LYS A 147 0.56 -9.40 14.69
CA LYS A 147 0.41 -10.19 15.92
C LYS A 147 0.20 -9.30 17.15
N GLU A 148 0.91 -8.18 17.24
CA GLU A 148 0.74 -7.20 18.32
C GLU A 148 -0.70 -6.65 18.34
N ILE A 149 -1.22 -6.22 17.20
CA ILE A 149 -2.60 -5.70 17.05
C ILE A 149 -3.62 -6.76 17.50
N ILE A 150 -3.47 -8.01 17.07
CA ILE A 150 -4.35 -9.11 17.45
C ILE A 150 -4.28 -9.33 18.97
N ARG A 151 -3.08 -9.41 19.53
CA ARG A 151 -2.86 -9.63 20.97
C ARG A 151 -3.51 -8.54 21.82
N ILE A 152 -3.34 -7.27 21.46
CA ILE A 152 -3.95 -6.14 22.17
C ILE A 152 -5.48 -6.23 22.10
N SER A 153 -6.04 -6.57 20.94
CA SER A 153 -7.50 -6.69 20.78
C SER A 153 -8.13 -7.84 21.57
N GLN A 154 -7.34 -8.87 21.92
CA GLN A 154 -7.81 -10.04 22.67
C GLN A 154 -7.74 -9.88 24.18
N LYS A 155 -7.07 -8.84 24.68
CA LYS A 155 -6.99 -8.55 26.12
C LYS A 155 -8.40 -8.48 26.73
N PRO A 156 -8.69 -9.22 27.81
CA PRO A 156 -10.00 -9.20 28.46
C PRO A 156 -10.46 -7.79 28.83
N GLU A 157 -9.52 -6.93 29.25
CA GLU A 157 -9.73 -5.54 29.65
C GLU A 157 -10.13 -4.66 28.47
N ASN A 158 -9.90 -5.10 27.23
CA ASN A 158 -10.26 -4.37 26.01
C ASN A 158 -11.61 -4.81 25.43
N LYS A 159 -12.27 -5.80 26.05
CA LYS A 159 -13.62 -6.18 25.67
C LYS A 159 -14.59 -5.08 26.10
N ILE A 160 -15.32 -4.53 25.14
CA ILE A 160 -16.45 -3.65 25.42
C ILE A 160 -17.49 -4.47 26.17
N ASP A 161 -17.79 -4.09 27.41
CA ASP A 161 -18.86 -4.71 28.19
C ASP A 161 -20.21 -4.26 27.63
N THR A 162 -20.85 -5.13 26.84
CA THR A 162 -22.13 -4.84 26.18
C THR A 162 -23.32 -5.04 27.13
N THR A 163 -23.11 -5.47 28.37
CA THR A 163 -24.19 -5.74 29.34
C THR A 163 -24.98 -4.48 29.73
N LEU A 164 -24.36 -3.30 29.71
CA LEU A 164 -25.02 -2.02 29.98
C LEU A 164 -25.98 -1.59 28.86
N SER A 165 -25.77 -2.04 27.62
CA SER A 165 -26.65 -1.72 26.48
C SER A 165 -27.96 -2.50 26.52
N SER A 166 -28.00 -3.67 27.17
CA SER A 166 -29.19 -4.52 27.22
C SER A 166 -30.16 -4.17 28.35
N ALA A 167 -29.75 -3.33 29.31
CA ALA A 167 -30.56 -2.98 30.47
C ALA A 167 -31.47 -1.74 30.24
N LYS A 168 -31.49 -1.20 29.01
CA LYS A 168 -32.27 -0.02 28.62
C LYS A 168 -33.24 -0.26 27.44
N SER A 169 -33.48 -1.51 27.04
CA SER A 169 -34.51 -1.85 26.05
C SER A 169 -35.73 -2.48 26.70
#